data_AF-A0A914ENJ5-F1
#
_entry.id   AF-A0A914ENJ5-F1
#
_cell.length_a   1.000
_cell.length_b   1.000
_cell.length_c   1.000
_cell.angle_alpha   90.00
_cell.angle_beta   90.00
_cell.angle_gamma   90.00
#
_symmetry.space_group_name_H-M   'P 1'
#
loop_
_entity.id
_entity.type
_entity.pdbx_description
1 polymer ?
#
loop_
_entity_poly.entity_id
_entity_poly.type
_entity_poly.pdbx_seq_one_letter_code
_entity_poly.pdbx_strand_id
1 'polypeptide(L)'
;MIVQAMVFRRVSIRVKKRFPTDEHLVTAGLMTKEELKLFNDIKSPHSKFWVAAEWAFNLVRIAREKNLIKSDIIYTQLMDKLAIFRTSVLNLFIFDWIPIPLVYTQCVSAAVRIYFLFALLGRQYLLHDQGTPHSRNIDLYIPILTICQFIFYVGWMKAAEVMLNPMGEDDEDLELNYLLDRNLDVGLMVVDKCYSMLPPQEKDKFWEDKNAEPLYTRKASRVPQNPMLGSCET
;
A
#
# COMPACT_ATOMS: atom_id res chain seq x y z
N MET A 1 -16.33 0.42 5.22
CA MET A 1 -16.11 -0.83 4.48
C MET A 1 -16.60 -0.79 3.04
N ILE A 2 -17.88 -0.48 2.76
CA ILE A 2 -18.44 -0.46 1.39
C ILE A 2 -17.61 0.41 0.42
N VAL A 3 -17.32 1.67 0.79
CA VAL A 3 -16.50 2.60 -0.02
C VAL A 3 -15.14 1.99 -0.37
N GLN A 4 -14.48 1.38 0.61
CA GLN A 4 -13.17 0.73 0.42
C GLN A 4 -13.27 -0.42 -0.59
N ALA A 5 -14.24 -1.32 -0.42
CA ALA A 5 -14.46 -2.44 -1.34
C ALA A 5 -14.73 -1.97 -2.78
N MET A 6 -15.57 -0.94 -2.94
CA MET A 6 -15.92 -0.38 -4.24
C MET A 6 -14.73 0.27 -4.95
N VAL A 7 -13.86 0.96 -4.21
CA VAL A 7 -12.66 1.56 -4.77
C VAL A 7 -11.59 0.50 -5.05
N PHE A 8 -11.36 -0.44 -4.13
CA PHE A 8 -10.42 -1.54 -4.33
C PHE A 8 -10.79 -2.38 -5.55
N ARG A 9 -12.09 -2.63 -5.79
CA ARG A 9 -12.58 -3.27 -7.02
C ARG A 9 -12.19 -2.53 -8.29
N ARG A 10 -12.05 -1.20 -8.25
CA ARG A 10 -11.71 -0.41 -9.43
C ARG A 10 -10.22 -0.37 -9.71
N VAL A 11 -9.39 -0.32 -8.67
CA VAL A 11 -7.94 -0.18 -8.79
C VAL A 11 -7.18 -1.50 -8.81
N SER A 12 -7.75 -2.60 -8.30
CA SER A 12 -7.08 -3.90 -8.23
C SER A 12 -7.81 -4.98 -9.00
N ILE A 13 -7.05 -5.69 -9.83
CA ILE A 13 -7.55 -6.82 -10.63
C ILE A 13 -7.98 -7.98 -9.72
N ARG A 14 -7.20 -8.30 -8.68
CA ARG A 14 -7.52 -9.36 -7.72
C ARG A 14 -8.86 -9.13 -7.03
N VAL A 15 -9.13 -7.89 -6.59
CA VAL A 15 -10.39 -7.54 -5.94
C VAL A 15 -11.54 -7.49 -6.94
N LYS A 16 -11.28 -7.04 -8.18
CA LYS A 16 -12.27 -7.08 -9.27
C LYS A 16 -12.70 -8.50 -9.63
N LYS A 17 -11.78 -9.46 -9.66
CA LYS A 17 -12.08 -10.88 -9.86
C LYS A 17 -12.93 -11.44 -8.73
N ARG A 18 -12.69 -11.01 -7.48
CA ARG A 18 -13.48 -11.42 -6.31
C ARG A 18 -14.88 -10.82 -6.31
N PHE A 19 -15.05 -9.56 -6.70
CA PHE A 19 -16.33 -8.88 -6.75
C PHE A 19 -16.61 -8.26 -8.12
N PRO A 20 -16.97 -9.03 -9.17
CA PRO A 20 -17.13 -8.48 -10.51
C PRO A 20 -18.27 -7.47 -10.64
N THR A 21 -19.38 -7.68 -9.93
CA THR A 21 -20.57 -6.83 -9.97
C THR A 21 -20.94 -6.30 -8.60
N ASP A 22 -21.82 -5.29 -8.54
CA ASP A 22 -22.35 -4.77 -7.26
C ASP A 22 -23.16 -5.84 -6.51
N GLU A 23 -23.79 -6.78 -7.21
CA GLU A 23 -24.48 -7.93 -6.60
C GLU A 23 -23.54 -8.84 -5.83
N HIS A 24 -22.28 -8.98 -6.29
CA HIS A 24 -21.29 -9.78 -5.57
C HIS A 24 -20.92 -9.16 -4.21
N LEU A 25 -21.02 -7.82 -4.08
CA LEU A 25 -20.87 -7.14 -2.79
C LEU A 25 -22.02 -7.48 -1.83
N VAL A 26 -23.22 -7.71 -2.38
CA VAL A 26 -24.39 -8.13 -1.60
C VAL A 26 -24.27 -9.58 -1.17
N THR A 27 -23.91 -10.49 -2.08
CA THR A 27 -23.71 -11.90 -1.73
C THR A 27 -22.56 -12.10 -0.74
N ALA A 28 -21.55 -11.23 -0.78
CA ALA A 28 -20.45 -11.24 0.18
C ALA A 28 -20.80 -10.63 1.56
N GLY A 29 -22.01 -10.11 1.73
CA GLY A 29 -22.46 -9.49 2.99
C GLY A 29 -21.86 -8.10 3.26
N LEU A 30 -21.21 -7.48 2.28
CA LEU A 30 -20.68 -6.12 2.41
C LEU A 30 -21.77 -5.04 2.24
N MET A 31 -22.79 -5.33 1.44
CA MET A 31 -23.93 -4.46 1.16
C MET A 31 -25.23 -5.22 1.32
N THR A 32 -26.28 -4.58 1.79
CA THR A 32 -27.62 -5.17 1.87
C THR A 32 -28.39 -5.01 0.55
N LYS A 33 -29.44 -5.82 0.34
CA LYS A 33 -30.29 -5.71 -0.85
C LYS A 33 -30.98 -4.35 -0.96
N GLU A 34 -31.39 -3.77 0.17
CA GLU A 34 -32.02 -2.45 0.22
C GLU A 34 -31.02 -1.33 -0.11
N GLU A 35 -29.79 -1.42 0.40
CA GLU A 35 -28.72 -0.50 0.03
C GLU A 35 -28.42 -0.58 -1.47
N LEU A 36 -28.36 -1.78 -2.05
CA LEU A 36 -28.15 -1.94 -3.50
C LEU A 36 -29.28 -1.31 -4.32
N LYS A 37 -30.52 -1.43 -3.85
CA LYS A 37 -31.68 -0.81 -4.50
C LYS A 37 -31.57 0.72 -4.51
N LEU A 38 -31.33 1.32 -3.34
CA LEU A 38 -31.10 2.76 -3.21
C LEU A 38 -29.90 3.23 -4.04
N PHE A 39 -28.84 2.43 -4.06
CA PHE A 39 -27.66 2.71 -4.86
C PHE A 39 -27.98 2.77 -6.35
N ASN A 40 -28.81 1.84 -6.85
CA ASN A 40 -29.20 1.77 -8.26
C ASN A 40 -30.18 2.87 -8.66
N ASP A 41 -31.06 3.30 -7.76
CA ASP A 41 -32.00 4.40 -8.01
C ASP A 41 -31.30 5.75 -8.25
N ILE A 42 -30.09 5.93 -7.70
CA ILE A 42 -29.26 7.12 -7.94
C ILE A 42 -28.74 7.11 -9.38
N LYS A 43 -29.31 7.97 -10.22
CA LYS A 43 -28.87 8.20 -11.60
C LYS A 43 -27.65 9.11 -11.63
N SER A 44 -26.48 8.54 -11.92
CA SER A 44 -25.26 9.29 -12.18
C SER A 44 -24.49 8.64 -13.33
N PRO A 45 -23.95 9.43 -14.29
CA PRO A 45 -23.07 8.91 -15.33
C PRO A 45 -21.67 8.56 -14.78
N HIS A 46 -21.35 8.98 -13.56
CA HIS A 46 -20.05 8.80 -12.95
C HIS A 46 -20.03 7.62 -11.96
N SER A 47 -18.83 7.22 -11.56
CA SER A 47 -18.65 6.20 -10.52
C SER A 47 -19.30 6.63 -9.20
N LYS A 48 -20.12 5.75 -8.63
CA LYS A 48 -20.94 6.00 -7.44
C LYS A 48 -20.29 5.59 -6.11
N PHE A 49 -18.97 5.34 -6.06
CA PHE A 49 -18.31 4.95 -4.79
C PHE A 49 -18.45 5.99 -3.66
N TRP A 50 -18.73 7.26 -4.00
CA TRP A 50 -18.97 8.35 -3.05
C TRP A 50 -20.29 8.21 -2.29
N VAL A 51 -21.27 7.48 -2.84
CA VAL A 51 -22.61 7.32 -2.24
C VAL A 51 -22.53 6.69 -0.85
N ALA A 52 -21.73 5.63 -0.70
CA ALA A 52 -21.59 4.95 0.59
C ALA A 52 -20.82 5.80 1.62
N ALA A 53 -19.98 6.75 1.18
CA ALA A 53 -19.34 7.70 2.08
C ALA A 53 -20.38 8.70 2.59
N GLU A 54 -21.24 9.20 1.70
CA GLU A 54 -22.33 10.12 2.04
C GLU A 54 -23.34 9.50 3.01
N TRP A 55 -23.66 8.21 2.85
CA TRP A 55 -24.48 7.49 3.84
C TRP A 55 -23.83 7.45 5.22
N ALA A 56 -22.51 7.28 5.30
CA ALA A 56 -21.80 7.30 6.58
C ALA A 56 -21.85 8.67 7.25
N PHE A 57 -21.67 9.77 6.51
CA PHE A 57 -21.84 11.13 7.04
C PHE A 57 -23.25 11.36 7.55
N ASN A 58 -24.26 10.99 6.76
CA ASN A 58 -25.66 11.13 7.18
C ASN A 58 -26.01 10.29 8.41
N LEU A 59 -25.45 9.08 8.54
CA LEU A 59 -25.65 8.23 9.71
C LEU A 59 -25.08 8.89 10.97
N VAL A 60 -23.89 9.49 10.90
CA VAL A 60 -23.30 10.23 12.03
C VAL A 60 -24.12 11.45 12.40
N ARG A 61 -24.64 12.19 11.41
CA ARG A 61 -25.57 13.31 11.64
C ARG A 61 -26.83 12.86 12.38
N ILE A 62 -27.47 11.80 11.93
CA ILE A 62 -28.66 11.22 12.58
C ILE A 62 -28.33 10.75 14.01
N ALA A 63 -27.16 10.14 14.22
CA ALA A 63 -26.72 9.71 15.55
C ALA A 63 -26.53 10.91 16.52
N ARG A 64 -26.08 12.06 16.02
CA ARG A 64 -26.01 13.30 16.80
C ARG A 64 -27.40 13.84 17.13
N GLU A 65 -28.30 13.89 16.15
CA GLU A 65 -29.70 14.34 16.32
C GLU A 65 -30.45 13.48 17.34
N LYS A 66 -30.18 12.17 17.37
CA LYS A 66 -30.72 11.21 18.36
C LYS A 66 -30.00 11.24 19.72
N ASN A 67 -29.07 12.17 19.95
CA ASN A 67 -28.27 12.28 21.16
C ASN A 67 -27.49 11.01 21.55
N LEU A 68 -27.16 10.13 20.59
CA LEU A 68 -26.26 9.00 20.81
C LEU A 68 -24.81 9.50 20.96
N ILE A 69 -24.47 10.57 20.26
CA ILE A 69 -23.21 11.30 20.41
C ILE A 69 -23.45 12.51 21.32
N LYS A 70 -22.88 12.48 22.53
CA LYS A 70 -23.17 13.46 23.59
C LYS A 70 -22.45 14.81 23.42
N SER A 71 -21.27 14.82 22.81
CA SER A 71 -20.42 16.00 22.70
C SER A 71 -20.26 16.46 21.26
N ASP A 72 -20.37 17.76 21.04
CA ASP A 72 -20.16 18.38 19.72
C ASP A 72 -18.71 18.24 19.25
N ILE A 73 -17.75 18.22 20.18
CA ILE A 73 -16.34 18.00 19.86
C ILE A 73 -16.15 16.60 19.28
N ILE A 74 -16.76 15.57 19.89
CA ILE A 74 -16.68 14.19 19.41
C ILE A 74 -17.34 14.06 18.03
N TYR A 75 -18.47 14.74 17.83
CA TYR A 75 -19.14 14.77 16.54
C TYR A 75 -18.25 15.36 15.43
N THR A 76 -17.67 16.54 15.66
CA THR A 76 -16.77 17.18 14.69
C THR A 76 -15.56 16.29 14.40
N GLN A 77 -14.93 15.71 15.43
CA GLN A 77 -13.82 14.79 15.26
C GLN A 77 -14.20 13.55 14.44
N LEU A 78 -15.38 12.98 14.66
CA LEU A 78 -15.85 11.81 13.90
C LEU A 78 -16.07 12.16 12.42
N MET A 79 -16.66 13.32 12.14
CA MET A 79 -16.83 13.83 10.78
C MET A 79 -15.48 14.07 10.09
N ASP A 80 -14.51 14.66 10.80
CA ASP A 80 -13.16 14.87 10.27
C ASP A 80 -12.45 13.54 9.97
N LYS A 81 -12.56 12.54 10.85
CA LYS A 81 -11.98 11.21 10.60
C LYS A 81 -12.64 10.50 9.42
N LEU A 82 -13.95 10.64 9.23
CA LEU A 82 -14.63 10.14 8.02
C LEU A 82 -14.18 10.88 6.76
N ALA A 83 -13.98 12.19 6.83
CA ALA A 83 -13.47 12.99 5.71
C ALA A 83 -12.05 12.58 5.32
N ILE A 84 -11.17 12.39 6.30
CA ILE A 84 -9.80 11.88 6.07
C ILE A 84 -9.86 10.50 5.43
N PHE A 85 -10.67 9.58 5.95
CA PHE A 85 -10.83 8.25 5.37
C PHE A 85 -11.30 8.31 3.91
N ARG A 86 -12.31 9.14 3.60
CA ARG A 86 -12.80 9.35 2.23
C ARG A 86 -11.68 9.86 1.32
N THR A 87 -10.91 10.86 1.77
CA THR A 87 -9.79 11.42 1.00
C THR A 87 -8.70 10.38 0.77
N SER A 88 -8.34 9.57 1.76
CA SER A 88 -7.34 8.50 1.60
C SER A 88 -7.76 7.47 0.56
N VAL A 89 -9.03 7.05 0.59
CA VAL A 89 -9.55 6.09 -0.40
C VAL A 89 -9.64 6.73 -1.79
N LEU A 90 -10.00 8.01 -1.89
CA LEU A 90 -10.06 8.74 -3.15
C LEU A 90 -8.66 8.98 -3.75
N ASN A 91 -7.65 9.26 -2.92
CA ASN A 91 -6.27 9.39 -3.37
C ASN A 91 -5.78 8.11 -4.05
N LEU A 92 -6.16 6.94 -3.53
CA LEU A 92 -5.84 5.67 -4.18
C LEU A 92 -6.43 5.57 -5.59
N PHE A 93 -7.67 6.02 -5.76
CA PHE A 93 -8.30 6.08 -7.08
C PHE A 93 -7.62 7.10 -8.00
N ILE A 94 -7.15 8.23 -7.47
CA ILE A 94 -6.40 9.23 -8.26
C ILE A 94 -5.06 8.65 -8.75
N PHE A 95 -4.34 7.89 -7.91
CA PHE A 95 -3.08 7.26 -8.32
C PHE A 95 -3.26 6.26 -9.46
N ASP A 96 -4.38 5.55 -9.49
CA ASP A 96 -4.75 4.67 -10.60
C ASP A 96 -5.20 5.45 -11.85
N TRP A 97 -5.96 6.53 -11.66
CA TRP A 97 -6.46 7.36 -12.76
C TRP A 97 -5.32 8.08 -13.50
N ILE A 98 -4.37 8.64 -12.77
CA ILE A 98 -3.28 9.46 -13.30
C ILE A 98 -1.96 8.69 -13.14
N PRO A 99 -1.66 7.74 -14.04
CA PRO A 99 -0.40 7.03 -14.03
C PRO A 99 0.75 7.95 -14.45
N ILE A 100 1.98 7.50 -14.18
CA ILE A 100 3.20 8.17 -14.67
C ILE A 100 3.10 8.33 -16.20
N PRO A 101 3.43 9.51 -16.76
CA PRO A 101 3.36 9.75 -18.20
C PRO A 101 4.08 8.65 -18.99
N LEU A 102 3.37 8.08 -19.96
CA LEU A 102 3.87 6.97 -20.77
C LEU A 102 5.20 7.29 -21.47
N VAL A 103 5.41 8.54 -21.84
CA VAL A 103 6.68 9.00 -22.44
C VAL A 103 7.87 8.78 -21.51
N TYR A 104 7.73 8.93 -20.19
CA TYR A 104 8.84 8.73 -19.26
C TYR A 104 9.25 7.26 -19.17
N THR A 105 8.29 6.34 -19.04
CA THR A 105 8.60 4.91 -19.01
C THR A 105 9.18 4.43 -20.34
N GLN A 106 8.66 4.95 -21.46
CA GLN A 106 9.20 4.67 -22.80
C GLN A 106 10.62 5.21 -23.00
N CYS A 107 10.91 6.45 -22.61
CA CYS A 107 12.24 7.04 -22.73
C CYS A 107 13.29 6.25 -21.95
N VAL A 108 12.98 5.85 -20.71
CA VAL A 108 13.89 5.04 -19.89
C VAL A 108 14.09 3.65 -20.53
N SER A 109 13.01 2.97 -20.93
CA SER A 109 13.11 1.65 -21.56
C SER A 109 13.90 1.70 -22.88
N ALA A 110 13.66 2.72 -23.71
CA ALA A 110 14.39 2.93 -24.96
C ALA A 110 15.88 3.20 -24.69
N ALA A 111 16.22 4.08 -23.74
CA ALA A 111 17.61 4.40 -23.42
C ALA A 111 18.40 3.16 -22.99
N VAL A 112 17.84 2.33 -22.10
CA VAL A 112 18.49 1.07 -21.65
C VAL A 112 18.65 0.09 -22.82
N ARG A 113 17.62 -0.09 -23.66
CA ARG A 113 17.67 -1.00 -24.81
C ARG A 113 18.65 -0.54 -25.89
N ILE A 114 18.68 0.75 -26.21
CA ILE A 114 19.61 1.34 -27.18
C ILE A 114 21.06 1.22 -26.67
N TYR A 115 21.30 1.48 -25.38
CA TYR A 115 22.61 1.27 -24.77
C TYR A 115 23.10 -0.16 -24.99
N PHE A 116 22.26 -1.16 -24.71
CA PHE A 116 22.64 -2.56 -24.90
C PHE A 116 22.70 -3.00 -26.36
N LEU A 117 21.93 -2.39 -27.26
CA LEU A 117 22.06 -2.60 -28.70
C LEU A 117 23.47 -2.23 -29.19
N PHE A 118 23.96 -1.05 -28.80
CA PHE A 118 25.31 -0.63 -29.14
C PHE A 118 26.38 -1.41 -28.38
N ALA A 119 26.15 -1.76 -27.12
CA ALA A 119 27.09 -2.58 -26.34
C ALA A 119 27.26 -3.98 -26.96
N LEU A 120 26.21 -4.55 -27.53
CA LEU A 120 26.25 -5.87 -28.17
C LEU A 120 27.12 -5.87 -29.43
N LEU A 121 27.18 -4.76 -30.17
CA LEU A 121 28.06 -4.59 -31.33
C LEU A 121 29.47 -4.16 -30.92
N GLY A 122 29.59 -3.19 -30.00
CA GLY A 122 30.86 -2.55 -29.64
C GLY A 122 31.73 -3.31 -28.64
N ARG A 123 31.19 -4.35 -27.99
CA ARG A 123 31.92 -5.18 -27.00
C ARG A 123 32.12 -6.62 -27.45
N GLN A 124 31.99 -6.88 -28.74
CA GLN A 124 32.42 -8.15 -29.31
C GLN A 124 33.95 -8.25 -29.27
N TYR A 125 34.46 -9.43 -28.97
CA TYR A 125 35.88 -9.73 -29.13
C TYR A 125 36.15 -9.93 -30.62
N LEU A 126 36.91 -8.99 -31.20
CA LEU A 126 37.28 -9.06 -32.62
C LEU A 126 38.55 -9.90 -32.76
N LEU A 127 38.59 -10.75 -33.78
CA LEU A 127 39.79 -11.50 -34.15
C LEU A 127 40.92 -10.52 -34.47
N HIS A 128 42.04 -10.67 -33.77
CA HIS A 128 43.19 -9.79 -33.95
C HIS A 128 44.09 -10.30 -35.07
N ASP A 129 44.28 -9.50 -36.12
CA ASP A 129 45.40 -9.65 -37.05
C ASP A 129 46.58 -8.81 -36.56
N GLN A 130 47.81 -9.34 -36.66
CA GLN A 130 49.02 -8.91 -35.92
C GLN A 130 49.55 -7.49 -36.24
N GLY A 131 48.78 -6.65 -36.93
CA GLY A 131 49.20 -5.34 -37.44
C GLY A 131 48.49 -4.10 -36.88
N THR A 132 47.45 -4.22 -36.04
CA THR A 132 46.69 -3.03 -35.57
C THR A 132 47.15 -2.54 -34.19
N PRO A 133 47.69 -1.31 -34.06
CA PRO A 133 47.97 -0.70 -32.77
C PRO A 133 46.62 -0.40 -32.09
N HIS A 134 46.46 -0.74 -30.80
CA HIS A 134 45.24 -0.66 -29.95
C HIS A 134 44.40 -1.94 -29.81
N SER A 135 44.94 -3.11 -30.16
CA SER A 135 44.22 -4.38 -29.94
C SER A 135 44.02 -4.71 -28.45
N ARG A 136 42.79 -5.06 -28.09
CA ARG A 136 42.46 -5.63 -26.78
C ARG A 136 43.00 -7.06 -26.72
N ASN A 137 44.13 -7.26 -26.04
CA ASN A 137 44.82 -8.54 -25.91
C ASN A 137 44.11 -9.62 -25.06
N ILE A 138 42.90 -9.35 -24.56
CA ILE A 138 42.15 -10.26 -23.68
C ILE A 138 40.86 -10.65 -24.39
N ASP A 139 40.84 -11.83 -24.98
CA ASP A 139 39.64 -12.47 -25.53
C ASP A 139 39.05 -13.43 -24.50
N LEU A 140 38.08 -12.95 -23.75
CA LEU A 140 37.25 -13.81 -22.91
C LEU A 140 36.04 -14.15 -23.77
N TYR A 141 36.03 -15.31 -24.43
CA TYR A 141 34.91 -15.81 -25.27
C TYR A 141 33.51 -15.50 -24.70
N ILE A 142 33.38 -15.39 -23.37
CA ILE A 142 32.20 -14.87 -22.65
C ILE A 142 32.49 -13.47 -22.07
N PRO A 143 31.72 -12.42 -22.43
CA PRO A 143 31.90 -11.06 -21.91
C PRO A 143 31.31 -10.87 -20.50
N ILE A 144 31.93 -11.44 -19.48
CA ILE A 144 31.43 -11.49 -18.09
C ILE A 144 31.05 -10.10 -17.55
N LEU A 145 31.90 -9.07 -17.75
CA LEU A 145 31.61 -7.71 -17.26
C LEU A 145 30.40 -7.07 -17.96
N THR A 146 30.17 -7.36 -19.24
CA THR A 146 28.99 -6.87 -19.96
C THR A 146 27.73 -7.57 -19.48
N ILE A 147 27.80 -8.86 -19.15
CA ILE A 147 26.70 -9.61 -18.54
C ILE A 147 26.35 -9.03 -17.16
N CYS A 148 27.35 -8.76 -16.31
CA CYS A 148 27.12 -8.12 -15.02
C CYS A 148 26.44 -6.75 -15.20
N GLN A 149 26.93 -5.92 -16.12
CA GLN A 149 26.31 -4.62 -16.42
C GLN A 149 24.87 -4.78 -16.93
N PHE A 150 24.60 -5.78 -17.77
CA PHE A 150 23.24 -6.10 -18.21
C PHE A 150 22.32 -6.39 -17.04
N ILE A 151 22.73 -7.27 -16.13
CA ILE A 151 21.96 -7.61 -14.93
C ILE A 151 21.68 -6.35 -14.08
N PHE A 152 22.67 -5.49 -13.87
CA PHE A 152 22.48 -4.26 -13.09
C PHE A 152 21.50 -3.28 -13.75
N TYR A 153 21.72 -2.89 -15.01
CA TYR A 153 20.89 -1.86 -15.65
C TYR A 153 19.49 -2.37 -16.01
N VAL A 154 19.38 -3.59 -16.54
CA VAL A 154 18.07 -4.17 -16.86
C VAL A 154 17.34 -4.57 -15.58
N GLY A 155 18.04 -5.11 -14.59
CA GLY A 155 17.46 -5.43 -13.28
C GLY A 155 16.93 -4.18 -12.58
N TRP A 156 17.66 -3.07 -12.60
CA TRP A 156 17.20 -1.81 -12.01
C TRP A 156 15.99 -1.22 -12.73
N MET A 157 15.97 -1.27 -14.07
CA MET A 157 14.79 -0.89 -14.86
C MET A 157 13.60 -1.80 -14.55
N LYS A 158 13.80 -3.11 -14.43
CA LYS A 158 12.75 -4.09 -14.10
C LYS A 158 12.19 -3.90 -12.71
N ALA A 159 13.02 -3.57 -11.72
CA ALA A 159 12.57 -3.22 -10.38
C ALA A 159 11.61 -2.01 -10.42
N ALA A 160 11.94 -0.97 -11.20
CA ALA A 160 11.05 0.16 -11.39
C ALA A 160 9.75 -0.23 -12.11
N GLU A 161 9.81 -1.10 -13.14
CA GLU A 161 8.63 -1.57 -13.87
C GLU A 161 7.62 -2.31 -12.98
N VAL A 162 8.08 -3.19 -12.08
CA VAL A 162 7.20 -3.91 -11.15
C VAL A 162 6.54 -2.94 -10.17
N MET A 163 7.28 -1.93 -9.69
CA MET A 163 6.74 -0.95 -8.74
C MET A 163 5.76 0.07 -9.37
N LEU A 164 5.60 0.10 -10.70
CA LEU A 164 4.68 1.02 -11.36
C LEU A 164 3.21 0.76 -11.00
N ASN A 165 2.84 -0.50 -10.79
CA ASN A 165 1.48 -0.86 -10.40
C ASN A 165 1.47 -1.88 -9.26
N PRO A 166 1.52 -1.43 -7.99
CA PRO A 166 1.52 -2.32 -6.83
C PRO A 166 0.16 -2.98 -6.54
N MET A 167 -0.85 -2.78 -7.39
CA MET A 167 -2.23 -3.27 -7.22
C MET A 167 -2.59 -4.38 -8.22
N GLY A 168 -1.58 -4.94 -8.88
CA GLY A 168 -1.70 -5.97 -9.89
C GLY A 168 -1.95 -7.38 -9.33
N GLU A 169 -1.32 -8.36 -9.96
CA GLU A 169 -1.40 -9.77 -9.58
C GLU A 169 -0.04 -10.41 -9.29
N ASP A 170 1.03 -9.64 -9.22
CA ASP A 170 2.39 -10.11 -8.97
C ASP A 170 2.60 -10.48 -7.48
N ASP A 171 3.59 -11.33 -7.19
CA ASP A 171 3.83 -11.85 -5.84
C ASP A 171 4.17 -10.74 -4.81
N GLU A 172 4.75 -9.63 -5.28
CA GLU A 172 5.14 -8.47 -4.47
C GLU A 172 4.03 -7.40 -4.38
N ASP A 173 2.90 -7.61 -5.04
CA ASP A 173 1.77 -6.66 -5.03
C ASP A 173 1.04 -6.66 -3.69
N LEU A 174 0.30 -5.57 -3.44
CA LEU A 174 -0.43 -5.38 -2.20
C LEU A 174 -1.58 -6.38 -2.07
N GLU A 175 -1.62 -7.05 -0.90
CA GLU A 175 -2.67 -8.01 -0.55
C GLU A 175 -3.99 -7.34 -0.15
N LEU A 176 -4.65 -6.69 -1.12
CA LEU A 176 -5.87 -5.92 -0.88
C LEU A 176 -7.06 -6.78 -0.45
N ASN A 177 -7.14 -8.04 -0.88
CA ASN A 177 -8.18 -8.96 -0.43
C ASN A 177 -8.05 -9.25 1.07
N TYR A 178 -6.84 -9.59 1.52
CA TYR A 178 -6.55 -9.78 2.94
C TYR A 178 -6.82 -8.52 3.74
N LEU A 179 -6.38 -7.36 3.25
CA LEU A 179 -6.63 -6.08 3.93
C LEU A 179 -8.12 -5.79 4.07
N LEU A 180 -8.92 -6.08 3.04
CA LEU A 180 -10.37 -5.90 3.09
C LEU A 180 -11.02 -6.82 4.13
N ASP A 181 -10.64 -8.10 4.15
CA ASP A 181 -11.17 -9.09 5.10
C ASP A 181 -10.78 -8.76 6.54
N ARG A 182 -9.51 -8.43 6.77
CA ARG A 182 -9.01 -7.99 8.08
C ARG A 182 -9.73 -6.74 8.55
N ASN A 183 -9.93 -5.75 7.68
CA ASN A 183 -10.61 -4.51 8.05
C ASN A 183 -12.09 -4.73 8.36
N LEU A 184 -12.75 -5.65 7.66
CA LEU A 184 -14.13 -6.02 7.95
C LEU A 184 -14.24 -6.64 9.34
N ASP A 185 -13.44 -7.68 9.60
CA ASP A 185 -13.49 -8.43 10.85
C ASP A 185 -13.10 -7.57 12.05
N VAL A 186 -11.92 -6.94 12.01
CA VAL A 186 -11.45 -6.08 13.10
C VAL A 186 -12.35 -4.85 13.26
N GLY A 187 -12.80 -4.25 12.15
CA GLY A 187 -13.65 -3.06 12.19
C GLY A 187 -14.98 -3.32 12.90
N LEU A 188 -15.62 -4.46 12.64
CA LEU A 188 -16.85 -4.87 13.31
C LEU A 188 -16.59 -5.31 14.76
N MET A 189 -15.51 -6.06 15.01
CA MET A 189 -15.16 -6.54 16.35
C MET A 189 -14.89 -5.39 17.32
N VAL A 190 -14.22 -4.33 16.88
CA VAL A 190 -13.88 -3.16 17.71
C VAL A 190 -15.14 -2.44 18.21
N VAL A 191 -16.15 -2.29 17.35
CA VAL A 191 -17.36 -1.52 17.68
C VAL A 191 -18.46 -2.36 18.34
N ASP A 192 -18.39 -3.69 18.24
CA ASP A 192 -19.36 -4.62 18.82
C ASP A 192 -18.79 -5.30 20.07
N LYS A 193 -17.97 -6.34 19.90
CA LYS A 193 -17.46 -7.16 21.00
C LYS A 193 -16.55 -6.41 21.97
N CYS A 194 -15.74 -5.49 21.47
CA CYS A 194 -14.80 -4.74 22.31
C CYS A 194 -15.42 -3.48 22.93
N TYR A 195 -16.68 -3.16 22.61
CA TYR A 195 -17.33 -1.96 23.12
C TYR A 195 -17.46 -2.00 24.65
N SER A 196 -16.88 -1.00 25.32
CA SER A 196 -16.86 -0.87 26.78
C SER A 196 -16.28 -2.08 27.52
N MET A 197 -15.52 -2.95 26.84
CA MET A 197 -14.86 -4.09 27.46
C MET A 197 -13.51 -3.64 28.03
N LEU A 198 -13.42 -3.60 29.35
CA LEU A 198 -12.22 -3.18 30.08
C LEU A 198 -11.83 -4.28 31.07
N PRO A 199 -10.53 -4.63 31.19
CA PRO A 199 -10.09 -5.46 32.29
C PRO A 199 -10.29 -4.71 33.63
N PRO A 200 -10.40 -5.45 34.76
CA PRO A 200 -10.39 -4.85 36.08
C PRO A 200 -9.18 -3.92 36.26
N GLN A 201 -9.43 -2.77 36.89
CA GLN A 201 -8.37 -1.80 37.19
C GLN A 201 -7.60 -2.27 38.41
N GLU A 202 -6.31 -2.55 38.22
CA GLU A 202 -5.38 -2.97 39.27
C GLU A 202 -4.14 -2.09 39.25
N LYS A 203 -3.46 -1.96 40.40
CA LYS A 203 -2.15 -1.33 40.46
C LYS A 203 -1.16 -2.18 39.68
N ASP A 204 -0.38 -1.55 38.81
CA ASP A 204 0.65 -2.24 38.07
C ASP A 204 1.84 -2.65 38.97
N LYS A 205 2.73 -3.50 38.44
CA LYS A 205 3.86 -4.05 39.20
C LYS A 205 4.89 -3.02 39.65
N PHE A 206 4.91 -1.85 39.01
CA PHE A 206 5.86 -0.78 39.28
C PHE A 206 5.21 0.39 40.03
N TRP A 207 4.00 0.22 40.58
CA TRP A 207 3.21 1.28 41.19
C TRP A 207 3.92 2.03 42.33
N GLU A 208 4.77 1.35 43.09
CA GLU A 208 5.55 1.94 44.20
C GLU A 208 7.03 2.20 43.84
N ASP A 209 7.45 1.77 42.65
CA ASP A 209 8.84 1.87 42.22
C ASP A 209 9.13 3.27 41.69
N LYS A 210 10.22 3.88 42.17
CA LYS A 210 10.67 5.19 41.67
C LYS A 210 11.21 5.10 40.24
N ASN A 211 11.87 4.00 39.91
CA ASN A 211 12.45 3.73 38.60
C ASN A 211 11.95 2.35 38.14
N ALA A 212 11.01 2.32 37.19
CA ALA A 212 10.49 1.07 36.65
C ALA A 212 11.53 0.43 35.71
N GLU A 213 12.04 -0.74 36.07
CA GLU A 213 12.99 -1.51 35.25
C GLU A 213 12.39 -2.86 34.82
N PRO A 214 11.88 -2.97 33.59
CA PRO A 214 11.39 -4.23 33.06
C PRO A 214 12.51 -5.26 32.91
N LEU A 215 12.18 -6.53 33.17
CA LEU A 215 13.12 -7.64 33.05
C LEU A 215 13.49 -7.91 31.58
N TYR A 216 14.77 -8.15 31.34
CA TYR A 216 15.27 -8.61 30.05
C TYR A 216 15.35 -10.14 30.00
N THR A 217 14.98 -10.73 28.86
CA THR A 217 15.30 -12.13 28.61
C THR A 217 16.82 -12.32 28.50
N ARG A 218 17.34 -13.52 28.80
CA ARG A 218 18.80 -13.81 28.79
C ARG A 218 19.49 -13.48 27.46
N LYS A 219 18.78 -13.56 26.33
CA LYS A 219 19.33 -13.15 25.02
C LYS A 219 19.40 -11.63 24.90
N ALA A 220 18.36 -10.93 25.32
CA ALA A 220 18.28 -9.48 25.25
C ALA A 220 19.23 -8.78 26.24
N SER A 221 19.47 -9.36 27.42
CA SER A 221 20.39 -8.80 28.42
C SER A 221 21.86 -8.77 28.01
N ARG A 222 22.22 -9.54 26.97
CA ARG A 222 23.58 -9.56 26.40
C ARG A 222 23.79 -8.46 25.37
N VAL A 223 22.71 -7.83 24.91
CA VAL A 223 22.79 -6.72 23.98
C VAL A 223 23.21 -5.47 24.77
N PRO A 224 24.33 -4.82 24.42
CA PRO A 224 24.75 -3.61 25.10
C PRO A 224 23.71 -2.51 24.89
N GLN A 225 23.29 -1.88 25.99
CA GLN A 225 22.39 -0.73 25.97
C GLN A 225 23.23 0.54 25.94
N ASN A 226 23.05 1.36 24.91
CA ASN A 226 23.74 2.64 24.75
C ASN A 226 22.69 3.76 24.84
N PRO A 227 22.30 4.20 26.04
CA PRO A 227 21.32 5.27 26.19
C PRO A 227 21.87 6.56 25.57
N MET A 228 21.00 7.33 24.92
CA MET A 228 21.37 8.60 24.32
C MET A 228 21.56 9.65 25.41
N LEU A 229 22.82 9.94 25.73
CA LEU A 229 23.23 11.00 26.66
C LEU A 229 23.33 12.38 25.96
N GLY A 230 23.45 12.37 24.63
CA GLY A 230 23.63 13.58 23.81
C GLY A 230 25.09 13.86 23.51
N SER A 231 25.37 14.47 22.35
CA SER A 231 26.74 14.62 21.83
C SER A 231 27.63 15.59 22.62
N CYS A 232 27.06 16.34 23.56
CA CYS A 232 27.75 17.35 24.35
C CYS A 232 27.87 16.98 25.84
N GLU A 233 27.37 15.81 26.26
CA GLU A 233 27.59 15.32 27.62
C GLU A 233 28.99 14.69 27.69
N THR A 234 29.91 15.37 28.39
CA THR A 234 31.27 14.90 28.73
C THR A 234 31.31 14.30 30.12
#